data_AF-A0A529JUJ6-F1
#
_entry.id   AF-A0A529JUJ6-F1
#
_cell.length_a   1.000
_cell.length_b   1.000
_cell.length_c   1.000
_cell.angle_alpha   90.00
_cell.angle_beta   90.00
_cell.angle_gamma   90.00
#
_symmetry.space_group_name_H-M   'P 1'
#
loop_
_entity.id
_entity.type
_entity.pdbx_description
1 polymer ?
#
loop_
_entity_poly.entity_id
_entity_poly.type
_entity_poly.pdbx_seq_one_letter_code
_entity_poly.pdbx_strand_id
1 'polypeptide(L)'
;RPSYVLGGRAMQIIPDESMLQTYLLDTVPGLVPEDIKQKYPNDKTGQINTLLGKNPLLFDTYLSGAIEVDVDCLCDGNSTFVSGILEHIEEAGIHSGDSACSLPVHSLPGALVDELERQTAALARALNVGGLMNVQYAIQDGTVYVLEVN
;
A
#
# COMPACT_ATOMS: atom_id res chain seq x y z
N ARG A 1 4.90 6.62 -2.57
CA ARG A 1 4.29 5.37 -3.11
C ARG A 1 3.72 5.67 -4.50
N PRO A 2 4.25 5.06 -5.58
CA PRO A 2 3.70 5.25 -6.92
C PRO A 2 2.30 4.65 -7.07
N SER A 3 1.48 5.21 -7.96
CA SER A 3 0.19 4.61 -8.32
C SER A 3 0.36 3.43 -9.29
N TYR A 4 -0.55 2.46 -9.25
CA TYR A 4 -0.61 1.30 -10.16
C TYR A 4 0.67 0.43 -10.16
N VAL A 5 1.28 0.28 -8.99
CA VAL A 5 2.38 -0.66 -8.76
C VAL A 5 2.00 -1.60 -7.63
N LEU A 6 2.67 -2.75 -7.58
CA LEU A 6 2.48 -3.80 -6.58
C LEU A 6 3.85 -4.32 -6.15
N GLY A 7 3.91 -4.97 -4.99
CA GLY A 7 5.17 -5.51 -4.47
C GLY A 7 6.18 -4.42 -4.07
N GLY A 8 5.70 -3.25 -3.62
CA GLY A 8 6.58 -2.15 -3.20
C GLY A 8 7.43 -1.56 -4.32
N ARG A 9 7.12 -1.84 -5.59
CA ARG A 9 7.96 -1.43 -6.72
C ARG A 9 8.14 0.09 -6.74
N ALA A 10 9.39 0.53 -6.63
CA ALA A 10 9.78 1.93 -6.53
C ALA A 10 9.11 2.68 -5.36
N MET A 11 8.72 1.99 -4.30
CA MET A 11 8.41 2.61 -3.02
C MET A 11 9.71 2.78 -2.23
N GLN A 12 9.86 3.90 -1.52
CA GLN A 12 11.07 4.19 -0.76
C GLN A 12 10.72 5.11 0.42
N ILE A 13 11.34 4.85 1.56
CA ILE A 13 11.34 5.76 2.71
C ILE A 13 12.34 6.87 2.41
N ILE A 14 11.90 8.13 2.51
CA ILE A 14 12.69 9.31 2.14
C ILE A 14 12.98 10.12 3.41
N PRO A 15 14.20 10.05 3.98
CA PRO A 15 14.55 10.71 5.23
C PRO A 15 14.91 12.19 5.04
N ASP A 16 15.31 12.60 3.83
CA ASP A 16 15.78 13.95 3.55
C ASP A 16 15.55 14.38 2.09
N GLU A 17 15.78 15.66 1.82
CA GLU A 17 15.59 16.29 0.50
C GLU A 17 16.55 15.74 -0.57
N SER A 18 17.76 15.36 -0.19
CA SER A 18 18.75 14.80 -1.12
C SER A 18 18.28 13.44 -1.65
N MET A 19 17.75 12.61 -0.77
CA MET A 19 17.17 11.33 -1.16
C MET A 19 15.88 11.52 -1.97
N LEU A 20 15.07 12.54 -1.67
CA LEU A 20 13.90 12.88 -2.50
C LEU A 20 14.31 13.21 -3.93
N GLN A 21 15.33 14.06 -4.10
CA GLN A 21 15.84 14.42 -5.43
C GLN A 21 16.35 13.19 -6.19
N THR A 22 17.12 12.34 -5.50
CA THR A 22 17.63 11.08 -6.06
C THR A 22 16.48 10.18 -6.50
N TYR A 23 15.47 9.99 -5.66
CA TYR A 23 14.30 9.18 -5.95
C TYR A 23 13.56 9.66 -7.21
N LEU A 24 13.33 10.98 -7.33
CA LEU A 24 12.63 11.56 -8.47
C LEU A 24 13.43 11.49 -9.78
N LEU A 25 14.77 11.56 -9.71
CA LEU A 25 15.63 11.62 -10.89
C LEU A 25 16.13 10.25 -11.36
N ASP A 26 16.22 9.26 -10.47
CA ASP A 26 16.82 7.96 -10.76
C ASP A 26 15.80 6.82 -10.65
N THR A 27 14.91 6.84 -9.66
CA THR A 27 13.95 5.76 -9.42
C THR A 27 12.68 5.92 -10.25
N VAL A 28 12.03 7.09 -10.20
CA VAL A 28 10.77 7.36 -10.92
C VAL A 28 10.89 7.18 -12.43
N PRO A 29 12.00 7.56 -13.11
CA PRO A 29 12.17 7.29 -14.54
C PRO A 29 12.13 5.81 -14.92
N GLY A 30 12.48 4.91 -14.00
CA GLY A 30 12.35 3.47 -14.19
C GLY A 30 10.89 2.99 -14.33
N LEU A 31 9.92 3.82 -13.93
CA LEU A 31 8.49 3.55 -14.08
C LEU A 31 7.91 4.11 -15.39
N VAL A 32 8.67 4.90 -16.15
CA VAL A 32 8.20 5.51 -17.41
C VAL A 32 7.97 4.38 -18.42
N PRO A 33 6.74 4.21 -18.93
CA PRO A 33 6.44 3.19 -19.93
C PRO A 33 7.05 3.55 -21.30
N GLU A 34 7.21 2.54 -22.16
CA GLU A 34 7.98 2.66 -23.40
C GLU A 34 7.35 3.63 -24.42
N ASP A 35 6.02 3.75 -24.44
CA ASP A 35 5.29 4.69 -25.29
C ASP A 35 5.59 6.16 -24.92
N ILE A 36 5.69 6.46 -23.61
CA ILE A 36 6.10 7.79 -23.14
C ILE A 36 7.55 8.08 -23.51
N LYS A 37 8.45 7.09 -23.38
CA LYS A 37 9.86 7.24 -23.81
C LYS A 37 9.97 7.52 -25.29
N GLN A 38 9.22 6.81 -26.12
CA GLN A 38 9.19 7.05 -27.58
C GLN A 38 8.65 8.43 -27.95
N LYS A 39 7.66 8.94 -27.19
CA LYS A 39 7.10 10.28 -27.40
C LYS A 39 8.07 11.39 -26.99
N TYR A 40 8.91 11.14 -25.99
CA TYR A 40 9.84 12.12 -25.41
C TYR A 40 11.27 11.55 -25.28
N PRO A 41 11.96 11.15 -26.36
CA PRO A 41 13.16 10.30 -26.29
C PRO A 41 14.35 10.95 -25.57
N ASN A 42 14.45 12.28 -25.57
CA ASN A 42 15.53 13.05 -24.93
C ASN A 42 15.05 14.00 -23.83
N ASP A 43 13.77 13.93 -23.43
CA ASP A 43 13.18 14.83 -22.45
C ASP A 43 12.70 14.05 -21.22
N LYS A 44 13.63 13.81 -20.28
CA LYS A 44 13.33 13.11 -19.02
C LYS A 44 12.27 13.84 -18.19
N THR A 45 12.29 15.16 -18.18
CA THR A 45 11.31 15.96 -17.44
C THR A 45 9.92 15.82 -18.03
N GLY A 46 9.79 15.87 -19.36
CA GLY A 46 8.55 15.60 -20.09
C GLY A 46 8.02 14.18 -19.86
N GLN A 47 8.91 13.19 -19.83
CA GLN A 47 8.55 11.80 -19.49
C GLN A 47 7.96 11.69 -18.07
N ILE A 48 8.67 12.21 -17.06
CA ILE A 48 8.23 12.19 -15.66
C ILE A 48 6.90 12.93 -15.51
N ASN A 49 6.78 14.14 -16.04
CA ASN A 49 5.55 14.93 -15.93
C ASN A 49 4.36 14.24 -16.60
N THR A 50 4.58 13.56 -17.73
CA THR A 50 3.52 12.79 -18.40
C THR A 50 3.09 11.58 -17.58
N LEU A 51 4.04 10.86 -16.98
CA LEU A 51 3.76 9.74 -16.08
C LEU A 51 2.98 10.22 -14.85
N LEU A 52 3.49 11.23 -14.15
CA LEU A 52 2.90 11.74 -12.90
C LEU A 52 1.55 12.41 -13.11
N GLY A 53 1.29 12.96 -14.30
CA GLY A 53 -0.02 13.51 -14.66
C GLY A 53 -1.14 12.47 -14.75
N LYS A 54 -0.80 11.18 -14.90
CA LYS A 54 -1.77 10.07 -14.91
C LYS A 54 -1.68 9.20 -13.66
N ASN A 55 -0.46 9.02 -13.15
CA ASN A 55 -0.12 8.12 -12.06
C ASN A 55 0.54 8.96 -10.94
N PRO A 56 -0.26 9.58 -10.06
CA PRO A 56 0.29 10.43 -9.01
C PRO A 56 1.18 9.63 -8.05
N LEU A 57 2.13 10.32 -7.43
CA LEU A 57 2.90 9.79 -6.30
C LEU A 57 2.19 10.18 -5.02
N LEU A 58 1.88 9.20 -4.18
CA LEU A 58 1.43 9.44 -2.82
C LEU A 58 2.63 9.71 -1.92
N PHE A 59 2.64 10.86 -1.27
CA PHE A 59 3.55 11.19 -0.17
C PHE A 59 2.81 10.96 1.13
N ASP A 60 3.43 10.23 2.04
CA ASP A 60 2.79 9.83 3.29
C ASP A 60 3.80 9.88 4.43
N THR A 61 3.28 9.99 5.66
CA THR A 61 4.12 9.98 6.86
C THR A 61 4.50 8.54 7.20
N TYR A 62 5.77 8.32 7.53
CA TYR A 62 6.24 7.01 7.95
C TYR A 62 5.72 6.66 9.36
N LEU A 63 5.00 5.55 9.48
CA LEU A 63 4.44 5.06 10.74
C LEU A 63 5.43 4.13 11.45
N SER A 64 6.51 4.70 11.99
CA SER A 64 7.55 3.93 12.69
C SER A 64 6.98 3.12 13.87
N GLY A 65 7.40 1.87 14.00
CA GLY A 65 6.98 0.98 15.09
C GLY A 65 5.52 0.54 15.04
N ALA A 66 4.80 0.81 13.95
CA ALA A 66 3.43 0.34 13.78
C ALA A 66 3.42 -1.15 13.42
N ILE A 67 2.41 -1.87 13.89
CA ILE A 67 2.16 -3.26 13.51
C ILE A 67 1.48 -3.26 12.14
N GLU A 68 2.03 -3.98 11.16
CA GLU A 68 1.39 -4.16 9.85
C GLU A 68 0.47 -5.39 9.87
N VAL A 69 -0.71 -5.25 9.25
CA VAL A 69 -1.74 -6.28 9.22
C VAL A 69 -2.31 -6.41 7.81
N ASP A 70 -2.29 -7.63 7.27
CA ASP A 70 -2.98 -7.99 6.04
C ASP A 70 -4.34 -8.62 6.36
N VAL A 71 -5.39 -8.14 5.69
CA VAL A 71 -6.74 -8.70 5.83
C VAL A 71 -7.27 -9.12 4.46
N ASP A 72 -7.49 -10.42 4.30
CA ASP A 72 -8.12 -10.98 3.10
C ASP A 72 -9.61 -11.19 3.34
N CYS A 73 -10.42 -10.81 2.35
CA CYS A 73 -11.86 -11.04 2.38
C CYS A 73 -12.46 -11.38 1.00
N LEU A 74 -13.67 -11.94 1.04
CA LEU A 74 -14.52 -12.19 -0.12
C LEU A 74 -15.81 -11.38 0.02
N CYS A 75 -16.15 -10.59 -0.99
CA CYS A 75 -17.37 -9.77 -1.02
C CYS A 75 -18.24 -10.13 -2.23
N ASP A 76 -19.54 -10.30 -2.03
CA ASP A 76 -20.52 -10.56 -3.10
C ASP A 76 -21.21 -9.28 -3.61
N GLY A 77 -20.75 -8.11 -3.16
CA GLY A 77 -21.34 -6.79 -3.41
C GLY A 77 -22.27 -6.30 -2.30
N ASN A 78 -22.68 -7.17 -1.36
CA ASN A 78 -23.53 -6.81 -0.23
C ASN A 78 -22.96 -7.29 1.11
N SER A 79 -22.61 -8.57 1.18
CA SER A 79 -22.01 -9.23 2.34
C SER A 79 -20.51 -9.46 2.11
N THR A 80 -19.74 -9.30 3.18
CA THR A 80 -18.29 -9.50 3.17
C THR A 80 -17.94 -10.56 4.20
N PHE A 81 -17.17 -11.55 3.78
CA PHE A 81 -16.60 -12.59 4.63
C PHE A 81 -15.10 -12.35 4.75
N VAL A 82 -14.60 -12.06 5.96
CA VAL A 82 -13.17 -11.95 6.23
C VAL A 82 -12.61 -13.36 6.38
N SER A 83 -11.70 -13.74 5.48
CA SER A 83 -11.13 -15.09 5.45
C SER A 83 -9.89 -15.24 6.31
N GLY A 84 -9.15 -14.15 6.52
CA GLY A 84 -7.92 -14.17 7.31
C GLY A 84 -7.47 -12.77 7.69
N ILE A 85 -6.93 -12.66 8.91
CA ILE A 85 -6.26 -11.47 9.42
C ILE A 85 -4.87 -11.95 9.81
N LEU A 86 -3.85 -11.45 9.10
CA LEU A 86 -2.45 -11.82 9.26
C LEU A 86 -1.71 -10.66 9.90
N GLU A 87 -1.08 -10.92 11.04
CA GLU A 87 -0.22 -9.96 11.72
C GLU A 87 1.22 -10.17 11.26
N HIS A 88 1.89 -9.12 10.80
CA HIS A 88 3.31 -9.17 10.47
C HIS A 88 4.16 -9.18 11.74
N ILE A 89 5.28 -9.89 11.70
CA ILE A 89 6.26 -9.92 12.80
C ILE A 89 7.14 -8.67 12.76
N GLU A 90 7.52 -8.27 11.55
CA GLU A 90 8.21 -7.02 11.28
C GLU A 90 7.28 -5.80 11.38
N GLU A 91 7.86 -4.63 11.65
CA GLU A 91 7.11 -3.37 11.69
C GLU A 91 6.71 -2.89 10.29
N ALA A 92 5.67 -2.05 10.24
CA ALA A 92 5.22 -1.41 9.02
C ALA A 92 6.35 -0.63 8.35
N GLY A 93 6.58 -0.90 7.06
CA GLY A 93 7.69 -0.35 6.29
C GLY A 93 8.67 -1.38 5.76
N ILE A 94 8.67 -2.60 6.32
CA ILE A 94 9.26 -3.77 5.67
C ILE A 94 8.18 -4.38 4.78
N HIS A 95 8.51 -4.59 3.51
CA HIS A 95 7.52 -5.02 2.53
C HIS A 95 6.92 -6.39 2.91
N SER A 96 5.60 -6.53 2.83
CA SER A 96 4.86 -7.75 3.23
C SER A 96 5.42 -9.06 2.68
N GLY A 97 5.93 -9.05 1.44
CA GLY A 97 6.57 -10.20 0.80
C GLY A 97 7.92 -10.64 1.41
N ASP A 98 8.55 -9.77 2.20
CA ASP A 98 9.81 -10.00 2.92
C ASP A 98 9.60 -10.21 4.44
N SER A 99 8.36 -10.02 4.92
CA SER A 99 7.98 -10.16 6.34
C SER A 99 7.50 -11.57 6.67
N ALA A 100 7.81 -12.05 7.88
CA ALA A 100 7.11 -13.17 8.47
C ALA A 100 5.72 -12.72 8.96
N CYS A 101 4.73 -13.60 8.92
CA CYS A 101 3.39 -13.29 9.42
C CYS A 101 2.78 -14.45 10.21
N SER A 102 1.83 -14.12 11.10
CA SER A 102 1.04 -15.05 11.89
C SER A 102 -0.42 -15.01 11.46
N LEU A 103 -1.01 -16.19 11.24
CA LEU A 103 -2.45 -16.38 11.12
C LEU A 103 -2.90 -17.50 12.08
N PRO A 104 -3.76 -17.21 13.08
CA PRO A 104 -4.33 -15.90 13.38
C PRO A 104 -3.29 -14.93 13.96
N VAL A 105 -3.70 -13.68 14.13
CA VAL A 105 -2.93 -12.63 14.84
C VAL A 105 -2.46 -13.12 16.21
N HIS A 106 -1.27 -12.70 16.62
CA HIS A 106 -0.61 -13.20 17.82
C HIS A 106 -0.57 -12.20 18.99
N SER A 107 -0.63 -10.89 18.71
CA SER A 107 -0.56 -9.85 19.75
C SER A 107 -1.77 -8.92 19.78
N LEU A 108 -2.57 -8.86 18.71
CA LEU A 108 -3.69 -7.93 18.64
C LEU A 108 -4.83 -8.29 19.61
N PRO A 109 -5.33 -7.32 20.41
CA PRO A 109 -6.55 -7.49 21.20
C PRO A 109 -7.76 -7.77 20.32
N GLY A 110 -8.71 -8.59 20.81
CA GLY A 110 -9.92 -8.93 20.07
C GLY A 110 -10.73 -7.72 19.57
N ALA A 111 -10.77 -6.62 20.34
CA ALA A 111 -11.44 -5.40 19.92
C ALA A 111 -10.82 -4.74 18.67
N LEU A 112 -9.50 -4.88 18.46
CA LEU A 112 -8.85 -4.41 17.23
C LEU A 112 -9.14 -5.36 16.06
N VAL A 113 -9.22 -6.66 16.32
CA VAL A 113 -9.63 -7.65 15.32
C VAL A 113 -11.04 -7.35 14.82
N ASP A 114 -12.00 -7.12 15.73
CA ASP A 114 -13.37 -6.75 15.40
C ASP A 114 -13.43 -5.45 14.57
N GLU A 115 -12.57 -4.47 14.90
CA GLU A 115 -12.50 -3.20 14.16
C GLU A 115 -11.92 -3.38 12.76
N LEU A 116 -10.88 -4.22 12.59
CA LEU A 116 -10.33 -4.57 11.28
C LEU A 116 -11.37 -5.26 10.40
N GLU A 117 -12.16 -6.19 10.96
CA GLU A 117 -13.26 -6.83 10.23
C GLU A 117 -14.32 -5.81 9.79
N ARG A 118 -14.73 -4.93 10.71
CA ARG A 118 -15.72 -3.89 10.44
C ARG A 118 -15.27 -2.92 9.36
N GLN A 119 -14.02 -2.43 9.43
CA GLN A 119 -13.45 -1.54 8.42
C GLN A 119 -13.29 -2.23 7.06
N THR A 120 -12.83 -3.48 7.05
CA THR A 120 -12.68 -4.27 5.81
C THR A 120 -14.02 -4.45 5.09
N ALA A 121 -15.08 -4.81 5.83
CA ALA A 121 -16.41 -4.93 5.24
C ALA A 121 -16.96 -3.57 4.76
N ALA A 122 -16.65 -2.47 5.45
CA ALA A 122 -17.04 -1.13 5.01
C ALA A 122 -16.32 -0.70 3.73
N LEU A 123 -15.01 -0.98 3.62
CA LEU A 123 -14.20 -0.71 2.43
C LEU A 123 -14.70 -1.53 1.23
N ALA A 124 -14.93 -2.84 1.42
CA ALA A 124 -15.43 -3.72 0.37
C ALA A 124 -16.71 -3.18 -0.28
N ARG A 125 -17.66 -2.72 0.54
CA ARG A 125 -18.92 -2.13 0.07
C ARG A 125 -18.71 -0.76 -0.58
N ALA A 126 -17.90 0.12 0.03
CA ALA A 126 -17.64 1.45 -0.51
C ALA A 126 -16.94 1.40 -1.88
N LEU A 127 -16.09 0.39 -2.10
CA LEU A 127 -15.37 0.17 -3.35
C LEU A 127 -16.14 -0.71 -4.35
N ASN A 128 -17.35 -1.16 -4.01
CA ASN A 128 -18.19 -2.04 -4.83
C ASN A 128 -17.49 -3.35 -5.24
N VAL A 129 -16.75 -3.97 -4.31
CA VAL A 129 -16.03 -5.23 -4.56
C VAL A 129 -17.03 -6.36 -4.81
N GLY A 130 -16.80 -7.11 -5.90
CA GLY A 130 -17.48 -8.36 -6.24
C GLY A 130 -16.47 -9.48 -6.49
N GLY A 131 -15.89 -10.01 -5.43
CA GLY A 131 -14.78 -10.95 -5.47
C GLY A 131 -13.87 -10.83 -4.24
N LEU A 132 -12.61 -11.24 -4.41
CA LEU A 132 -11.57 -11.11 -3.39
C LEU A 132 -11.13 -9.65 -3.26
N MET A 133 -10.76 -9.26 -2.04
CA MET A 133 -10.10 -8.00 -1.72
C MET A 133 -9.13 -8.23 -0.58
N ASN A 134 -7.94 -7.65 -0.71
CA ASN A 134 -6.93 -7.58 0.33
C ASN A 134 -6.81 -6.14 0.85
N VAL A 135 -6.70 -5.95 2.16
CA VAL A 135 -6.48 -4.65 2.78
C VAL A 135 -5.26 -4.71 3.68
N GLN A 136 -4.34 -3.77 3.49
CA GLN A 136 -3.20 -3.56 4.39
C GLN A 136 -3.52 -2.44 5.37
N TYR A 137 -3.30 -2.71 6.65
CA TYR A 137 -3.43 -1.76 7.74
C TYR A 137 -2.12 -1.58 8.49
N ALA A 138 -1.95 -0.41 9.09
CA ALA A 138 -0.95 -0.18 10.13
C ALA A 138 -1.66 0.16 11.44
N ILE A 139 -1.20 -0.40 12.55
CA ILE A 139 -1.72 -0.15 13.89
C ILE A 139 -0.64 0.52 14.73
N GLN A 140 -0.91 1.76 15.13
CA GLN A 140 0.00 2.54 15.99
C GLN A 140 -0.78 3.06 17.20
N ASP A 141 -0.31 2.73 18.40
CA ASP A 141 -0.93 3.14 19.67
C ASP A 141 -2.45 2.83 19.74
N GLY A 142 -2.86 1.69 19.17
CA GLY A 142 -4.25 1.25 19.11
C GLY A 142 -5.10 1.95 18.05
N THR A 143 -4.51 2.85 17.25
CA THR A 143 -5.18 3.50 16.12
C THR A 143 -4.93 2.71 14.84
N VAL A 144 -6.00 2.40 14.11
CA VAL A 144 -5.96 1.69 12.83
C VAL A 144 -5.85 2.70 11.69
N TYR A 145 -4.82 2.56 10.85
CA TYR A 145 -4.58 3.32 9.63
C TYR A 145 -4.71 2.38 8.43
N VAL A 146 -5.38 2.84 7.36
CA VAL A 146 -5.45 2.10 6.09
C VAL A 146 -4.23 2.46 5.26
N LEU A 147 -3.45 1.47 4.83
CA LEU A 147 -2.30 1.68 3.96
C LEU A 147 -2.72 1.61 2.49
N GLU A 148 -3.32 0.51 2.07
CA GLU A 148 -3.81 0.29 0.70
C GLU A 148 -4.88 -0.81 0.66
N VAL A 149 -5.59 -0.88 -0.47
CA VAL A 149 -6.59 -1.90 -0.79
C VAL A 149 -6.28 -2.45 -2.19
N ASN A 150 -6.26 -3.77 -2.32
CA ASN A 150 -5.99 -4.52 -3.56
C ASN A 150 -7.19 -5.37 -3.96
#